data_AF-A0A3D2F7K0-F1
#
_entry.id   AF-A0A3D2F7K0-F1
#
_cell.length_a   1.000
_cell.length_b   1.000
_cell.length_c   1.000
_cell.angle_alpha   90.00
_cell.angle_beta   90.00
_cell.angle_gamma   90.00
#
_symmetry.space_group_name_H-M   'P 1'
#
loop_
_entity.id
_entity.type
_entity.pdbx_description
1 polymer ?
#
loop_
_entity_poly.entity_id
_entity_poly.type
_entity_poly.pdbx_seq_one_letter_code
_entity_poly.pdbx_strand_id
1 'polypeptide(L)'
;MAQPFRMLAHNGEINTLKGNVNWMKSHEIRMASDVFGDMAEDIKPIVASGSSDSAALDSVFEVLVRAGRNAPMAKTMLVPESWSKQAIELPQAWRDMYSYCNSVMEPWDG
;
A
#
# COMPACT_ATOMS: atom_id res chain seq x y z
N MET A 1 -14.97 13.29 7.06
CA MET A 1 -14.26 12.78 5.88
C MET A 1 -15.20 11.85 5.15
N ALA A 2 -15.77 12.30 4.04
CA ALA A 2 -16.67 11.48 3.23
C ALA A 2 -15.86 10.67 2.21
N GLN A 3 -16.35 9.48 1.90
CA GLN A 3 -15.84 8.62 0.82
C GLN A 3 -16.78 8.72 -0.40
N PRO A 4 -16.35 8.32 -1.62
CA PRO A 4 -15.06 7.73 -1.98
C PRO A 4 -13.88 8.70 -1.89
N PHE A 5 -12.68 8.16 -1.68
CA PHE A 5 -11.44 8.87 -1.94
C PHE A 5 -11.08 8.79 -3.43
N ARG A 6 -9.83 9.09 -3.81
CA ARG A 6 -9.45 9.22 -5.22
C ARG A 6 -9.46 7.88 -5.95
N MET A 7 -9.06 6.82 -5.26
CA MET A 7 -8.93 5.48 -5.82
C MET A 7 -9.80 4.46 -5.06
N LEU A 8 -10.05 4.68 -3.77
CA LEU A 8 -10.67 3.70 -2.88
C LEU A 8 -11.90 4.23 -2.14
N ALA A 9 -12.81 3.31 -1.84
CA ALA A 9 -13.72 3.40 -0.72
C ALA A 9 -13.43 2.20 0.19
N HIS A 10 -13.37 2.43 1.50
CA HIS A 10 -12.98 1.46 2.50
C HIS A 10 -14.05 1.37 3.59
N ASN A 11 -14.56 0.16 3.80
CA ASN A 11 -15.46 -0.17 4.90
C ASN A 11 -14.69 -1.10 5.85
N GLY A 12 -14.19 -0.55 6.95
CA GLY A 12 -13.30 -1.25 7.88
C GLY A 12 -12.47 -0.25 8.68
N GLU A 13 -11.49 -0.76 9.42
CA GLU A 13 -10.55 0.04 10.20
C GLU A 13 -9.14 -0.55 10.09
N ILE A 14 -8.16 0.23 9.65
CA ILE A 14 -6.76 -0.25 9.57
C ILE A 14 -6.10 -0.17 10.94
N ASN A 15 -6.07 -1.31 11.64
CA ASN A 15 -5.52 -1.46 12.99
C ASN A 15 -3.98 -1.27 13.06
N THR A 16 -3.29 -1.45 11.93
CA THR A 16 -1.83 -1.37 11.84
C THR A 16 -1.31 0.02 11.44
N LEU A 17 -2.20 1.01 11.28
CA LEU A 17 -1.93 2.32 10.68
C LEU A 17 -0.65 3.00 11.21
N LYS A 18 -0.46 3.06 12.53
CA LYS A 18 0.70 3.75 13.13
C LYS A 18 2.03 3.15 12.67
N GLY A 19 2.10 1.82 12.54
CA GLY A 19 3.27 1.13 12.01
C GLY A 19 3.47 1.48 10.54
N ASN A 20 2.40 1.36 9.76
CA ASN A 20 2.44 1.57 8.31
C ASN A 20 2.86 3.00 7.95
N VAL A 21 2.32 4.01 8.63
CA VAL A 21 2.72 5.42 8.43
C VAL A 21 4.19 5.66 8.77
N ASN A 22 4.72 4.96 9.78
CA ASN A 22 6.15 5.08 10.09
C ASN A 22 7.03 4.37 9.06
N TRP A 23 6.63 3.21 8.56
CA TRP A 23 7.32 2.54 7.45
C TRP A 23 7.29 3.38 6.17
N MET A 24 6.18 4.07 5.90
CA MET A 24 6.08 4.97 4.76
C MET A 24 7.11 6.10 4.77
N LYS A 25 7.49 6.63 5.94
CA LYS A 25 8.57 7.63 6.02
C LYS A 25 9.91 7.09 5.49
N SER A 26 10.17 5.79 5.67
CA SER A 26 11.35 5.13 5.11
C SER A 26 11.19 4.84 3.61
N HIS A 27 10.01 4.39 3.18
CA HIS A 27 9.71 4.08 1.77
C HIS A 27 9.68 5.33 0.88
N GLU A 28 9.17 6.45 1.39
CA GLU A 28 9.04 7.73 0.68
C GLU A 28 10.36 8.25 0.10
N ILE A 29 11.47 8.03 0.81
CA ILE A 29 12.79 8.53 0.42
C ILE A 29 13.20 7.99 -0.96
N ARG A 30 12.98 6.70 -1.22
CA ARG A 30 13.42 6.03 -2.45
C ARG A 30 12.33 5.99 -3.52
N MET A 31 11.08 5.74 -3.13
CA MET A 31 10.00 5.48 -4.07
C MET A 31 9.65 6.69 -4.95
N ALA A 32 9.77 7.91 -4.43
CA ALA A 32 9.42 9.11 -5.18
C ALA A 32 10.43 9.43 -6.31
N SER A 33 11.71 9.11 -6.10
CA SER A 33 12.79 9.48 -7.03
C SER A 33 12.71 8.78 -8.38
N ASP A 34 12.35 7.49 -8.40
CA ASP A 34 12.42 6.67 -9.61
C ASP A 34 11.28 6.95 -10.59
N VAL A 35 10.14 7.44 -10.09
CA VAL A 35 8.91 7.62 -10.87
C VAL A 35 8.61 9.10 -11.12
N PHE A 36 8.76 9.93 -10.10
CA PHE A 36 8.36 11.34 -10.15
C PHE A 36 9.52 12.28 -10.47
N GLY A 37 10.76 11.76 -10.49
CA GLY A 37 11.95 12.53 -10.86
C GLY A 37 12.06 13.81 -10.05
N ASP A 38 12.13 14.95 -10.74
CA ASP A 38 12.23 16.27 -10.12
C ASP A 38 11.01 16.65 -9.26
N MET A 39 9.84 16.02 -9.48
CA MET A 39 8.61 16.24 -8.69
C MET A 39 8.54 15.36 -7.44
N ALA A 40 9.59 14.60 -7.12
CA ALA A 40 9.60 13.65 -6.00
C ALA A 40 9.33 14.32 -4.63
N GLU A 41 9.73 15.57 -4.45
CA GLU A 41 9.48 16.31 -3.21
C GLU A 41 8.06 16.89 -3.13
N ASP A 42 7.42 17.16 -4.28
CA ASP A 42 6.06 17.74 -4.33
C ASP A 42 4.98 16.75 -3.86
N ILE A 43 5.27 15.46 -3.94
CA ILE A 43 4.34 14.40 -3.52
C ILE A 43 4.54 13.97 -2.06
N LYS A 44 5.54 14.52 -1.36
CA LYS A 44 5.86 14.19 0.03
C LYS A 44 5.23 15.21 1.00
N PRO A 45 4.74 14.77 2.18
CA PRO A 45 4.57 13.38 2.58
C PRO A 45 3.40 12.72 1.82
N ILE A 46 3.53 11.44 1.49
CA ILE A 46 2.47 10.67 0.81
C ILE A 46 1.27 10.55 1.73
N VAL A 47 1.50 10.28 3.02
CA VAL A 47 0.45 10.28 4.03
C VAL A 47 0.42 11.63 4.75
N ALA A 48 -0.62 12.41 4.47
CA ALA A 48 -0.82 13.71 5.11
C ALA A 48 -1.11 13.57 6.62
N SER A 49 -0.57 14.48 7.42
CA SER A 49 -0.84 14.52 8.86
C SER A 49 -2.33 14.73 9.14
N GLY A 50 -2.89 13.95 10.07
CA GLY A 50 -4.31 14.03 10.44
C GLY A 50 -5.27 13.34 9.47
N SER A 51 -4.78 12.62 8.45
CA SER A 51 -5.61 11.79 7.58
C SER A 51 -6.30 10.68 8.37
N SER A 52 -7.52 10.29 7.99
CA SER A 52 -8.07 9.01 8.44
C SER A 52 -7.24 7.84 7.92
N ASP A 53 -7.42 6.68 8.53
CA ASP A 53 -6.82 5.42 8.12
C ASP A 53 -7.06 5.09 6.63
N SER A 54 -8.31 5.27 6.19
CA SER A 54 -8.78 4.99 4.85
C SER A 54 -8.23 6.00 3.84
N ALA A 55 -8.05 7.26 4.25
CA ALA A 55 -7.40 8.28 3.42
C ALA A 55 -5.90 8.03 3.28
N ALA A 56 -5.24 7.56 4.35
CA ALA A 56 -3.84 7.16 4.32
C ALA A 56 -3.64 5.95 3.37
N LEU A 57 -4.50 4.95 3.45
CA LEU A 57 -4.49 3.80 2.55
C LEU A 57 -4.69 4.23 1.09
N ASP A 58 -5.68 5.10 0.82
CA ASP A 58 -5.92 5.65 -0.53
C ASP A 58 -4.70 6.38 -1.09
N SER A 59 -4.02 7.19 -0.28
CA SER A 59 -2.86 7.96 -0.72
C SER A 59 -1.69 7.06 -1.14
N VAL A 60 -1.41 6.01 -0.35
CA VAL A 60 -0.36 5.04 -0.67
C VAL A 60 -0.76 4.19 -1.88
N PHE A 61 -2.02 3.78 -1.96
CA PHE A 61 -2.56 3.05 -3.10
C PHE A 61 -2.44 3.87 -4.40
N GLU A 62 -2.80 5.15 -4.35
CA GLU A 62 -2.69 6.08 -5.47
C GLU A 62 -1.25 6.15 -5.97
N VAL A 63 -0.26 6.35 -5.09
CA VAL A 63 1.14 6.43 -5.48
C VAL A 63 1.61 5.14 -6.16
N LEU A 64 1.28 3.97 -5.62
CA LEU A 64 1.63 2.69 -6.24
C LEU A 64 1.05 2.55 -7.65
N VAL A 65 -0.18 3.02 -7.86
CA VAL A 65 -0.83 2.97 -9.17
C VAL A 65 -0.23 3.98 -10.14
N ARG A 66 0.01 5.22 -9.69
CA ARG A 66 0.66 6.26 -10.49
C ARG A 66 2.10 5.90 -10.86
N ALA A 67 2.76 5.10 -10.02
CA ALA A 67 4.06 4.49 -10.28
C ALA A 67 4.06 3.33 -11.27
N GLY A 68 2.90 2.98 -11.84
CA GLY A 68 2.79 1.99 -12.93
C GLY A 68 2.32 0.61 -12.48
N ARG A 69 2.01 0.38 -11.20
CA ARG A 69 1.35 -0.85 -10.77
C ARG A 69 -0.13 -0.78 -11.12
N ASN A 70 -0.73 -1.90 -11.53
CA ASN A 70 -2.19 -1.94 -11.68
C ASN A 70 -2.87 -2.04 -10.30
N ALA A 71 -4.15 -1.69 -10.24
CA ALA A 71 -4.92 -1.71 -8.99
C ALA A 71 -4.92 -3.09 -8.28
N PRO A 72 -5.05 -4.24 -8.97
CA PRO A 72 -4.92 -5.55 -8.33
C PRO A 72 -3.57 -5.76 -7.65
N MET A 73 -2.46 -5.38 -8.29
CA MET A 73 -1.13 -5.51 -7.70
C MET A 73 -0.95 -4.58 -6.50
N ALA A 74 -1.42 -3.33 -6.59
CA ALA A 74 -1.39 -2.39 -5.46
C ALA A 74 -2.20 -2.93 -4.26
N LYS A 75 -3.39 -3.51 -4.52
CA LYS A 75 -4.18 -4.21 -3.50
C LYS A 75 -3.39 -5.36 -2.89
N THR A 76 -2.78 -6.23 -3.70
CA THR A 76 -2.04 -7.39 -3.20
C THR A 76 -0.83 -6.98 -2.37
N MET A 77 -0.16 -5.88 -2.71
CA MET A 77 0.97 -5.38 -1.93
C MET A 77 0.56 -4.80 -0.58
N LEU A 78 -0.54 -4.04 -0.53
CA LEU A 78 -0.99 -3.39 0.69
C LEU A 78 -1.84 -4.33 1.56
N VAL A 79 -2.72 -5.14 0.95
CA VAL A 79 -3.67 -6.04 1.62
C VAL A 79 -3.55 -7.45 1.01
N PRO A 80 -2.42 -8.14 1.23
CA PRO A 80 -2.21 -9.50 0.76
C PRO A 80 -3.17 -10.48 1.46
N GLU A 81 -3.47 -11.58 0.79
CA GLU A 81 -4.21 -12.68 1.40
C GLU A 81 -3.32 -13.47 2.37
N SER A 82 -3.90 -13.97 3.47
CA SER A 82 -3.21 -14.90 4.35
C SER A 82 -3.14 -16.30 3.72
N TRP A 83 -1.93 -16.74 3.39
CA TRP A 83 -1.72 -17.98 2.62
C TRP A 83 -0.95 -19.07 3.38
N SER A 84 -0.23 -18.74 4.45
CA SER A 84 0.71 -19.66 5.12
C SER A 84 0.04 -20.82 5.89
N LYS A 85 -1.27 -20.73 6.15
CA LYS A 85 -2.05 -21.75 6.89
C LYS A 85 -3.21 -22.33 6.07
N GLN A 86 -3.20 -22.16 4.75
CA GLN A 86 -4.29 -22.67 3.91
C GLN A 86 -4.22 -24.20 3.79
N ALA A 87 -5.37 -24.86 3.91
CA ALA A 87 -5.50 -26.31 3.71
C ALA A 87 -5.35 -26.74 2.24
N ILE A 88 -5.36 -25.76 1.32
CA ILE A 88 -5.26 -25.95 -0.13
C ILE A 88 -3.88 -25.46 -0.57
N GLU A 89 -3.19 -26.26 -1.36
CA GLU A 89 -1.90 -25.87 -1.93
C GLU A 89 -2.10 -24.82 -3.03
N LEU A 90 -1.50 -23.64 -2.82
CA LEU A 90 -1.52 -22.56 -3.81
C LEU A 90 -0.51 -22.83 -4.95
N PRO A 91 -0.83 -22.40 -6.20
CA PRO A 91 0.14 -22.41 -7.30
C PRO A 91 1.44 -21.69 -6.93
N GLN A 92 2.59 -22.21 -7.38
CA GLN A 92 3.90 -21.65 -7.04
C GLN A 92 4.01 -20.16 -7.38
N ALA A 93 3.53 -19.76 -8.57
CA ALA A 93 3.54 -18.37 -9.00
C ALA A 93 2.81 -17.42 -8.04
N TRP A 94 1.77 -17.90 -7.34
CA TRP A 94 1.04 -17.08 -6.37
C TRP A 94 1.81 -16.97 -5.05
N ARG A 95 2.45 -18.07 -4.60
CA ARG A 95 3.36 -18.04 -3.44
C ARG A 95 4.52 -17.08 -3.68
N ASP A 96 5.09 -17.09 -4.88
CA ASP A 96 6.18 -16.18 -5.26
C ASP A 96 5.71 -14.72 -5.29
N MET A 97 4.53 -14.46 -5.86
CA MET A 97 3.91 -13.12 -5.85
C MET A 97 3.67 -12.61 -4.42
N TYR A 98 3.06 -13.42 -3.55
CA TYR A 98 2.82 -13.01 -2.16
C TYR A 98 4.13 -12.84 -1.38
N SER A 99 5.13 -13.69 -1.61
CA SER A 99 6.45 -13.56 -1.00
C SER A 99 7.14 -12.26 -1.43
N TYR A 100 7.05 -11.90 -2.72
CA TYR A 100 7.51 -10.61 -3.23
C TYR A 100 6.80 -9.45 -2.53
N CYS A 101 5.46 -9.48 -2.46
CA CYS A 101 4.67 -8.41 -1.85
C CYS A 101 5.08 -8.19 -0.39
N ASN A 102 5.12 -9.27 0.41
CA ASN A 102 5.51 -9.22 1.81
C ASN A 102 6.96 -8.81 2.05
N SER A 103 7.84 -8.96 1.05
CA SER A 103 9.24 -8.52 1.13
C SER A 103 9.43 -7.04 0.79
N VAL A 104 8.44 -6.42 0.12
CA VAL A 104 8.52 -5.04 -0.37
C VAL A 104 7.69 -4.09 0.50
N MET A 105 6.52 -4.53 0.96
CA MET A 105 5.57 -3.68 1.68
C MET A 105 4.99 -4.44 2.86
N GLU A 106 4.95 -3.77 4.01
CA GLU A 106 4.28 -4.28 5.20
C GLU A 106 2.75 -4.24 5.02
N PRO A 107 2.01 -5.30 5.38
CA PRO A 107 0.56 -5.33 5.23
C PRO A 107 -0.17 -4.24 6.01
N TRP A 108 -1.14 -3.61 5.36
CA TRP A 108 -2.12 -2.71 5.95
C TRP A 108 -3.32 -3.52 6.43
N ASP A 109 -3.16 -4.11 7.60
CA ASP A 109 -4.12 -5.03 8.21
C ASP A 109 -5.16 -4.31 9.09
N GLY A 110 -6.36 -4.89 9.16
CA GLY A 110 -7.51 -4.44 9.94
C GLY A 110 -8.83 -4.38 9.16
#